data_AF-A0A2N0D5R0-F1
#
_entry.id   AF-A0A2N0D5R0-F1
#
_cell.length_a   1.000
_cell.length_b   1.000
_cell.length_c   1.000
_cell.angle_alpha   90.00
_cell.angle_beta   90.00
_cell.angle_gamma   90.00
#
_symmetry.space_group_name_H-M   'P 1'
#
loop_
_entity.id
_entity.type
_entity.pdbx_description
1 polymer ?
#
loop_
_entity_poly.entity_id
_entity_poly.type
_entity_poly.pdbx_seq_one_letter_code
_entity_poly.pdbx_strand_id
1 'polypeptide(L)'
;MLSECIGRRRSLDRQSGVWLYIAPREGWRAFFLEAGKFRILQAGLWSDLSPPAPSSLPLLGLNATADTTNRLAVAGPASLFSQEGQGHQIKVNKASAGDTASLLAFGRAQHASGDWLSILRTGTAHTSSVPGRPK
;
A
#
# COMPACT_ATOMS: atom_id res chain seq x y z
N MET A 1 6.05 -3.42 -41.57
CA MET A 1 7.32 -2.69 -41.34
C MET A 1 7.24 -1.60 -40.25
N LEU A 2 6.11 -1.46 -39.54
CA LEU A 2 5.91 -0.41 -38.52
C LEU A 2 6.08 -0.90 -37.06
N SER A 3 6.22 -2.21 -36.82
CA SER A 3 6.30 -2.77 -35.47
C SER A 3 7.71 -2.73 -34.84
N GLU A 4 8.77 -2.68 -35.65
CA GLU A 4 10.14 -2.83 -35.13
C GLU A 4 10.79 -1.55 -34.53
N CYS A 5 10.19 -0.37 -34.70
CA CYS A 5 10.87 0.87 -34.30
C CYS A 5 10.84 1.16 -32.79
N ILE A 6 9.90 0.59 -32.04
CA ILE A 6 9.79 0.83 -30.60
C ILE A 6 10.72 -0.08 -29.79
N GLY A 7 11.10 -1.25 -30.32
CA GLY A 7 11.88 -2.26 -29.59
C GLY A 7 13.40 -1.98 -29.46
N ARG A 8 14.00 -1.08 -30.24
CA ARG A 8 15.44 -0.78 -30.17
C ARG A 8 15.75 0.71 -30.37
N ARG A 9 15.74 1.44 -29.25
CA ARG A 9 16.46 2.73 -29.05
C ARG A 9 16.03 3.95 -29.87
N ARG A 10 14.81 4.10 -30.39
CA ARG A 10 14.41 5.37 -31.05
C ARG A 10 12.93 5.71 -30.87
N SER A 11 12.60 6.97 -30.61
CA SER A 11 11.23 7.48 -30.65
C SER A 11 11.05 8.42 -31.85
N LEU A 12 9.88 8.38 -32.49
CA LEU A 12 9.53 9.27 -33.59
C LEU A 12 8.73 10.47 -33.07
N ASP A 13 9.05 11.65 -33.60
CA ASP A 13 8.25 12.86 -33.44
C ASP A 13 7.78 13.32 -34.83
N ARG A 14 6.53 13.76 -34.95
CA ARG A 14 5.92 14.19 -36.21
C ARG A 14 5.86 15.71 -36.20
N GLN A 15 6.77 16.35 -36.92
CA GLN A 15 6.69 17.79 -37.20
C GLN A 15 6.49 18.01 -38.70
N SER A 16 5.47 18.80 -39.06
CA SER A 16 5.24 19.28 -40.43
C SER A 16 5.14 18.19 -41.52
N GLY A 17 4.52 17.04 -41.19
CA GLY A 17 4.26 15.97 -42.16
C GLY A 17 5.46 15.07 -42.49
N VAL A 18 6.62 15.34 -41.88
CA VAL A 18 7.83 14.51 -42.00
C VAL A 18 8.08 13.79 -40.69
N TRP A 19 8.47 12.53 -40.77
CA TRP A 19 8.91 11.76 -39.61
C TRP A 19 10.34 12.16 -39.28
N LEU A 20 10.55 12.83 -38.14
CA LEU A 20 11.89 13.07 -37.63
C LEU A 20 12.30 11.96 -36.67
N TYR A 21 13.49 11.41 -36.92
CA TYR A 21 14.14 10.46 -36.05
C TYR A 21 15.00 11.21 -35.05
N ILE A 22 14.65 11.13 -33.78
CA ILE A 22 15.45 11.73 -32.72
C ILE A 22 16.03 10.59 -31.88
N ALA A 23 17.35 10.62 -31.68
CA ALA A 23 18.00 9.69 -30.77
C ALA A 23 17.51 9.99 -29.34
N PRO A 24 16.98 8.98 -28.62
CA PRO A 24 16.42 9.21 -27.31
C PRO A 24 17.53 9.53 -26.32
N ARG A 25 17.24 10.49 -25.43
CA ARG A 25 18.18 10.97 -24.42
C ARG A 25 17.81 10.43 -23.05
N GLU A 26 18.79 10.43 -22.16
CA GLU A 26 18.59 10.06 -20.76
C GLU A 26 17.37 10.77 -20.15
N GLY A 27 16.55 10.02 -19.41
CA GLY A 27 15.31 10.50 -18.80
C GLY A 27 14.09 10.54 -19.72
N TRP A 28 14.22 10.21 -21.01
CA TRP A 28 13.07 10.13 -21.91
C TRP A 28 12.09 9.05 -21.45
N ARG A 29 10.80 9.36 -21.56
CA ARG A 29 9.70 8.45 -21.23
C ARG A 29 8.89 8.18 -22.49
N ALA A 30 8.58 6.92 -22.74
CA ALA A 30 7.76 6.52 -23.87
C ALA A 30 6.85 5.36 -23.49
N PHE A 31 5.70 5.26 -24.16
CA PHE A 31 4.81 4.12 -24.05
C PHE A 31 5.14 3.10 -25.13
N PHE A 32 5.43 1.87 -24.73
CA PHE A 32 5.78 0.78 -25.62
C PHE A 32 4.52 -0.05 -25.89
N LEU A 33 3.90 0.15 -27.05
CA LEU A 33 2.61 -0.46 -27.40
C LEU A 33 2.63 -1.99 -27.31
N GLU A 34 3.68 -2.64 -27.81
CA GLU A 34 3.82 -4.11 -27.77
C GLU A 34 3.89 -4.66 -26.34
N ALA A 35 4.46 -3.88 -25.41
CA ALA A 35 4.61 -4.27 -24.01
C ALA A 35 3.46 -3.76 -23.13
N GLY A 36 2.61 -2.86 -23.63
CA GLY A 36 1.54 -2.21 -22.86
C GLY A 36 2.04 -1.41 -21.66
N LYS A 37 3.26 -0.84 -21.72
CA LYS A 37 3.94 -0.26 -20.54
C LYS A 37 4.65 1.06 -20.85
N PHE A 38 4.72 1.92 -19.83
CA PHE A 38 5.66 3.04 -19.83
C PHE A 38 7.08 2.55 -19.52
N ARG A 39 8.05 3.13 -20.22
CA ARG A 39 9.47 2.92 -19.97
C ARG A 39 10.20 4.25 -19.85
N ILE A 40 11.31 4.22 -19.13
CA ILE A 40 12.27 5.34 -19.04
C ILE A 40 13.62 4.91 -19.58
N LEU A 41 14.28 5.80 -20.32
CA LEU A 41 15.67 5.59 -20.73
C LEU A 41 16.60 6.03 -19.58
N GLN A 42 17.33 5.08 -19.01
CA GLN A 42 18.36 5.33 -18.00
C GLN A 42 19.62 4.50 -18.31
N ALA A 43 20.78 5.14 -18.23
CA ALA A 43 22.08 4.52 -18.54
C ALA A 43 22.10 3.82 -19.92
N GLY A 44 21.47 4.44 -20.93
CA GLY A 44 21.38 3.94 -22.30
C GLY A 44 20.43 2.75 -22.50
N LEU A 45 19.69 2.34 -21.47
CA LEU A 45 18.78 1.20 -21.51
C LEU A 45 17.36 1.64 -21.15
N TRP A 46 16.38 1.09 -21.87
CA TRP A 46 14.97 1.27 -21.53
C TRP A 46 14.59 0.31 -20.41
N SER A 47 14.13 0.84 -19.28
CA SER A 47 13.61 0.07 -18.15
C SER A 47 12.12 0.36 -17.93
N ASP A 48 11.38 -0.63 -17.41
CA ASP A 48 9.97 -0.47 -17.11
C ASP A 48 9.79 0.61 -16.01
N LEU A 49 8.96 1.61 -16.30
CA LEU A 49 8.54 2.61 -15.34
C LEU A 49 7.30 2.08 -14.62
N SER A 50 7.47 1.03 -13.82
CA SER A 50 6.41 0.53 -12.95
C SER A 50 6.62 1.02 -11.52
N PRO A 51 5.56 1.43 -10.82
CA PRO A 51 5.67 1.61 -9.37
C PRO A 51 6.12 0.29 -8.73
N PRO A 52 6.79 0.34 -7.55
CA PRO A 52 7.11 -0.86 -6.82
C PRO A 52 5.83 -1.71 -6.64
N ALA A 53 5.98 -3.03 -6.70
CA ALA A 53 4.86 -3.91 -6.39
C ALA A 53 4.33 -3.56 -4.98
N PRO A 54 3.01 -3.63 -4.74
CA PRO A 54 2.45 -3.36 -3.42
C PRO A 54 3.09 -4.21 -2.30
N SER A 55 3.52 -5.43 -2.63
CA SER A 55 4.23 -6.34 -1.73
C SER A 55 5.63 -5.87 -1.31
N SER A 56 6.20 -4.87 -1.99
CA SER A 56 7.54 -4.35 -1.71
C SER A 56 7.54 -2.91 -1.18
N LEU A 57 6.40 -2.37 -0.77
CA LEU A 57 6.32 -1.01 -0.21
C LEU A 57 6.82 -1.02 1.24
N PRO A 58 8.00 -0.44 1.56
CA PRO A 58 8.51 -0.44 2.92
C PRO A 58 7.75 0.52 3.84
N LEU A 59 7.17 1.59 3.27
CA LEU A 59 6.43 2.65 3.93
C LEU A 59 5.22 3.05 3.06
N LEU A 60 4.05 3.22 3.66
CA LEU A 60 2.84 3.68 3.01
C LEU A 60 2.14 4.75 3.87
N GLY A 61 2.11 5.98 3.37
CA GLY A 61 1.43 7.11 3.98
C GLY A 61 0.19 7.52 3.18
N LEU A 62 -0.97 7.61 3.83
CA LEU A 62 -2.22 8.14 3.26
C LEU A 62 -2.59 9.41 4.03
N ASN A 63 -2.37 10.59 3.42
CA ASN A 63 -2.50 11.91 4.06
C ASN A 63 -1.65 12.11 5.33
N ALA A 64 -0.72 11.20 5.60
CA ALA A 64 0.22 11.23 6.71
C ALA A 64 1.59 10.76 6.23
N THR A 65 2.65 11.23 6.87
CA THR A 65 4.02 10.76 6.61
C THR A 65 4.27 9.47 7.39
N ALA A 66 4.54 8.39 6.67
CA ALA A 66 4.97 7.13 7.27
C ALA A 66 6.46 7.20 7.67
N ASP A 67 6.82 6.50 8.74
CA ASP A 67 8.18 6.45 9.26
C ASP A 67 8.57 5.01 9.65
N THR A 68 9.77 4.81 10.17
CA THR A 68 10.28 3.47 10.52
C THR A 68 9.48 2.77 11.63
N THR A 69 8.73 3.53 12.42
CA THR A 69 7.84 3.07 13.49
C THR A 69 6.43 2.85 12.95
N ASN A 70 5.87 3.84 12.26
CA ASN A 70 4.54 3.83 11.65
C ASN A 70 4.66 3.61 10.14
N ARG A 71 5.00 2.38 9.76
CA ARG A 71 5.21 2.03 8.34
C ARG A 71 3.94 2.12 7.50
N LEU A 72 2.77 1.99 8.13
CA LEU A 72 1.48 2.39 7.58
C LEU A 72 0.95 3.57 8.40
N ALA A 73 0.83 4.74 7.79
CA ALA A 73 0.31 5.93 8.43
C ALA A 73 -0.91 6.43 7.65
N VAL A 74 -2.05 6.63 8.33
CA VAL A 74 -3.29 7.11 7.71
C VAL A 74 -3.83 8.26 8.52
N ALA A 75 -4.06 9.42 7.88
CA ALA A 75 -4.75 10.55 8.48
C ALA A 75 -6.02 10.88 7.70
N GLY A 76 -7.16 10.76 8.35
CA GLY A 76 -8.44 11.03 7.72
C GLY A 76 -9.60 10.76 8.67
N PRO A 77 -10.83 11.09 8.26
CA PRO A 77 -12.02 10.89 9.09
C PRO A 77 -12.33 9.41 9.36
N ALA A 78 -11.93 8.49 8.47
CA ALA A 78 -12.15 7.06 8.63
C ALA A 78 -11.12 6.22 7.86
N SER A 79 -10.93 4.96 8.29
CA SER A 79 -10.27 3.89 7.54
C SER A 79 -11.20 2.68 7.52
N LEU A 80 -11.59 2.22 6.33
CA LEU A 80 -12.50 1.09 6.16
C LEU A 80 -11.73 -0.17 5.81
N PHE A 81 -11.93 -1.22 6.62
CA PHE A 81 -11.42 -2.57 6.34
C PHE A 81 -12.60 -3.50 6.05
N SER A 82 -12.77 -3.88 4.79
CA SER A 82 -13.88 -4.73 4.33
C SER A 82 -13.40 -6.13 3.95
N GLN A 83 -14.34 -7.06 3.82
CA GLN A 83 -14.12 -8.41 3.29
C GLN A 83 -14.74 -8.57 1.90
N GLU A 84 -14.27 -9.59 1.18
CA GLU A 84 -14.83 -10.09 -0.08
C GLU A 84 -15.08 -11.61 0.06
N GLY A 85 -15.90 -12.02 1.03
CA GLY A 85 -16.23 -13.41 1.36
C GLY A 85 -16.24 -13.72 2.86
N GLN A 86 -15.50 -14.76 3.25
CA GLN A 86 -15.60 -15.45 4.54
C GLN A 86 -14.95 -14.70 5.72
N GLY A 87 -15.20 -13.39 5.83
CA GLY A 87 -14.79 -12.55 6.97
C GLY A 87 -13.53 -11.71 6.75
N HIS A 88 -13.30 -10.75 7.66
CA HIS A 88 -12.12 -9.90 7.74
C HIS A 88 -11.41 -10.12 9.08
N GLN A 89 -10.07 -10.20 9.08
CA GLN A 89 -9.29 -10.38 10.31
C GLN A 89 -8.12 -9.39 10.35
N ILE A 90 -8.00 -8.67 11.46
CA ILE A 90 -6.79 -7.90 11.80
C ILE A 90 -5.98 -8.74 12.78
N LYS A 91 -4.80 -9.20 12.35
CA LYS A 91 -3.87 -9.98 13.18
C LYS A 91 -2.74 -9.08 13.64
N VAL A 92 -2.52 -9.02 14.96
CA VAL A 92 -1.40 -8.30 15.57
C VAL A 92 -0.49 -9.30 16.25
N ASN A 93 0.71 -9.45 15.71
CA ASN A 93 1.72 -10.38 16.20
C ASN A 93 2.79 -9.65 17.02
N LYS A 94 3.52 -10.41 17.82
CA LYS A 94 4.67 -9.94 18.58
C LYS A 94 5.96 -10.51 18.00
N ALA A 95 7.05 -9.75 18.05
CA ALA A 95 8.36 -10.27 17.63
C ALA A 95 8.93 -11.22 18.69
N SER A 96 8.72 -10.91 19.97
CA SER A 96 9.17 -11.70 21.12
C SER A 96 8.07 -11.88 22.17
N ALA A 97 8.24 -12.88 23.04
CA ALA A 97 7.27 -13.18 24.10
C ALA A 97 7.04 -11.99 25.06
N GLY A 98 8.08 -11.20 25.34
CA GLY A 98 8.04 -10.03 26.22
C GLY A 98 7.38 -8.78 25.61
N ASP A 99 7.12 -8.75 24.29
CA ASP A 99 6.56 -7.56 23.66
C ASP A 99 5.07 -7.39 23.97
N THR A 100 4.53 -6.23 23.61
CA THR A 100 3.09 -5.93 23.70
C THR A 100 2.51 -5.79 22.31
N ALA A 101 1.43 -6.52 22.04
CA ALA A 101 0.56 -6.31 20.91
C ALA A 101 -0.75 -5.71 21.43
N SER A 102 -1.05 -4.47 21.06
CA SER A 102 -2.25 -3.77 21.51
C SER A 102 -2.94 -3.06 20.34
N LEU A 103 -4.26 -3.02 20.39
CA LEU A 103 -5.06 -2.06 19.63
C LEU A 103 -5.53 -1.02 20.63
N LEU A 104 -5.12 0.22 20.43
CA LEU A 104 -5.54 1.34 21.26
C LEU A 104 -6.64 2.10 20.51
N ALA A 105 -7.79 2.27 21.17
CA ALA A 105 -8.90 3.07 20.69
C ALA A 105 -9.24 4.12 21.76
N PHE A 106 -9.44 5.36 21.33
CA PHE A 106 -9.84 6.47 22.20
C PHE A 106 -11.25 6.91 21.80
N GLY A 107 -12.12 7.17 22.78
CA GLY A 107 -13.51 7.60 22.55
C GLY A 107 -14.56 6.49 22.69
N ARG A 108 -15.76 6.73 22.16
CA ARG A 108 -16.91 5.80 22.29
C ARG A 108 -16.89 4.79 21.15
N ALA A 109 -16.78 3.51 21.48
CA ALA A 109 -17.12 2.44 20.55
C ALA A 109 -18.64 2.42 20.34
N GLN A 110 -19.08 2.55 19.09
CA GLN A 110 -20.47 2.33 18.69
C GLN A 110 -20.53 1.00 17.95
N HIS A 111 -21.51 0.19 18.30
CA HIS A 111 -21.77 -1.10 17.66
C HIS A 111 -23.17 -1.06 17.03
N ALA A 112 -23.37 -1.76 15.92
CA ALA A 112 -24.70 -1.90 15.35
C ALA A 112 -25.60 -2.69 16.30
N SER A 113 -26.91 -2.46 16.25
CA SER A 113 -27.85 -3.25 17.05
C SER A 113 -27.76 -4.73 16.67
N GLY A 114 -27.37 -5.58 17.62
CA GLY A 114 -27.15 -7.02 17.40
C GLY A 114 -25.67 -7.43 17.29
N ASP A 115 -24.72 -6.49 17.24
CA ASP A 115 -23.29 -6.79 17.33
C ASP A 115 -22.87 -7.06 18.78
N TRP A 116 -22.14 -8.16 18.99
CA TRP A 116 -21.54 -8.50 20.28
C TRP A 116 -20.01 -8.45 20.18
N LEU A 117 -19.37 -7.62 21.02
CA LEU A 117 -17.91 -7.64 21.21
C LEU A 117 -17.55 -8.72 22.23
N SER A 118 -16.92 -9.80 21.79
CA SER A 118 -16.32 -10.80 22.69
C SER A 118 -14.80 -10.64 22.71
N ILE A 119 -14.22 -10.40 23.88
CA ILE A 119 -12.78 -10.40 24.10
C ILE A 119 -12.42 -11.74 24.75
N LEU A 120 -12.06 -12.73 23.93
CA LEU A 120 -11.54 -13.99 24.43
C LEU A 120 -10.05 -13.80 24.76
N ARG A 121 -9.69 -13.73 26.05
CA ARG A 121 -8.29 -13.80 26.49
C ARG A 121 -7.88 -15.25 26.60
N THR A 122 -7.06 -15.75 25.68
CA THR A 122 -6.24 -16.95 25.91
C THR A 122 -4.90 -16.51 26.51
N GLY A 123 -4.91 -16.20 27.80
CA GLY A 123 -3.75 -15.73 28.56
C GLY A 123 -4.13 -15.30 29.99
N THR A 124 -3.19 -15.35 30.93
CA THR A 124 -3.41 -15.07 32.36
C THR A 124 -4.02 -13.68 32.58
N ALA A 125 -5.23 -13.64 33.16
CA ALA A 125 -5.90 -12.40 33.51
C ALA A 125 -5.56 -12.01 34.96
N HIS A 126 -4.99 -10.83 35.19
CA HIS A 126 -5.15 -10.16 36.47
C HIS A 126 -6.52 -9.49 36.49
N THR A 127 -7.39 -9.93 37.40
CA THR A 127 -8.65 -9.27 37.72
C THR A 127 -8.51 -8.60 39.08
N SER A 128 -8.70 -7.28 39.15
CA SER A 128 -8.90 -6.59 40.41
C SER A 128 -10.40 -6.57 40.70
N SER A 129 -10.84 -7.28 41.73
CA SER A 129 -12.22 -7.19 42.22
C SER A 129 -12.44 -5.83 42.91
N VAL A 130 -13.46 -5.07 42.49
CA VAL A 130 -13.97 -3.95 43.29
C VAL A 130 -14.81 -4.54 44.43
N PRO A 131 -14.49 -4.29 45.71
CA PRO A 131 -15.29 -4.81 46.81
C PRO A 131 -16.58 -4.00 46.96
N GLY A 132 -17.73 -4.69 46.99
CA GLY A 132 -18.95 -4.18 47.61
C GLY A 132 -20.01 -3.60 46.65
N ARG A 133 -20.95 -4.44 46.23
CA ARG A 133 -22.33 -4.00 45.97
C ARG A 133 -23.29 -5.04 46.55
N PRO A 134 -24.00 -4.75 47.65
CA PRO A 134 -24.98 -5.68 48.20
C PRO A 134 -26.22 -5.75 47.30
N LYS A 135 -26.93 -6.88 47.43
CA LYS A 135 -28.09 -7.30 46.64
C LYS A 135 -29.28 -6.36 46.80
#